data_AF-A0A453EKT5-F1
#
_entry.id   AF-A0A453EKT5-F1
#
_cell.length_a   1.000
_cell.length_b   1.000
_cell.length_c   1.000
_cell.angle_alpha   90.00
_cell.angle_beta   90.00
_cell.angle_gamma   90.00
#
_symmetry.space_group_name_H-M   'P 1'
#
loop_
_entity.id
_entity.type
_entity.pdbx_description
1 polymer ?
#
loop_
_entity_poly.entity_id
_entity_poly.type
_entity_poly.pdbx_seq_one_letter_code
_entity_poly.pdbx_strand_id
1 'polypeptide(L)' 'MGESQAIMCVKRFAVGIVQVFGEEYLRSPNAEDAARLLAMNKARGFPGMLGSIDCMHWSWKNCPKAWHEQF' A
#
# COMPACT_ATOMS: atom_id res chain seq x y z
N MET A 1 16.14 28.89 5.62
CA MET A 1 14.86 29.53 5.20
C MET A 1 14.05 28.69 4.20
N GLY A 2 14.67 27.88 3.32
CA GLY A 2 13.92 27.02 2.37
C GLY A 2 13.32 25.75 2.98
N GLU A 3 14.02 25.11 3.91
CA GLU A 3 13.57 23.86 4.56
C GLU A 3 12.23 24.00 5.28
N SER A 4 12.02 25.12 5.98
CA SER A 4 10.76 25.39 6.69
C SER A 4 9.58 25.57 5.73
N GLN A 5 9.80 26.10 4.52
CA GLN A 5 8.74 26.24 3.51
C GLN A 5 8.42 24.90 2.84
N ALA A 6 9.43 24.09 2.53
CA ALA A 6 9.23 22.76 1.98
C ALA A 6 8.40 21.88 2.94
N ILE A 7 8.70 21.91 4.24
CA ILE A 7 7.93 21.19 5.27
C ILE A 7 6.47 21.64 5.29
N MET A 8 6.20 22.95 5.20
CA MET A 8 4.82 23.45 5.16
C MET A 8 4.07 23.00 3.90
N CYS A 9 4.72 23.02 2.73
CA CYS A 9 4.12 22.55 1.49
C CYS A 9 3.76 21.07 1.56
N VAL A 10 4.67 20.23 2.05
CA VAL A 10 4.42 18.79 2.22
C VAL A 10 3.28 18.54 3.20
N LYS A 11 3.22 19.27 4.33
CA LYS A 11 2.11 19.15 5.28
C LYS A 11 0.76 19.50 4.65
N ARG A 12 0.68 20.60 3.90
CA ARG A 12 -0.56 21.01 3.22
C ARG A 12 -0.97 20.01 2.15
N PHE A 13 -0.01 19.51 1.39
CA PHE A 13 -0.24 18.47 0.39
C PHE A 13 -0.79 17.19 1.04
N ALA A 14 -0.15 16.71 2.12
CA ALA A 14 -0.59 15.51 2.84
C ALA A 14 -2.01 15.67 3.40
N VAL A 15 -2.33 16.84 3.98
CA VAL A 15 -3.71 17.14 4.43
C VAL A 15 -4.68 17.09 3.25
N GLY A 16 -4.33 17.67 2.10
CA GLY A 16 -5.16 17.61 0.90
C GLY A 16 -5.39 16.17 0.40
N ILE A 17 -4.35 15.34 0.39
CA ILE A 17 -4.46 13.92 0.03
C ILE A 17 -5.41 13.19 0.99
N VAL A 18 -5.26 13.39 2.29
CA VAL A 18 -6.16 12.78 3.29
C VAL A 18 -7.59 13.27 3.14
N GLN A 19 -7.81 14.55 2.81
CA GLN A 19 -9.15 15.08 2.57
C GLN A 19 -9.82 14.48 1.33
N VAL A 20 -9.05 14.27 0.25
CA VAL A 20 -9.59 13.75 -1.02
C VAL A 20 -9.76 12.23 -0.99
N PHE A 21 -8.81 11.51 -0.40
CA PHE A 21 -8.72 10.06 -0.51
C PHE A 21 -8.92 9.32 0.82
N GLY A 22 -8.99 10.03 1.94
CA GLY A 22 -9.02 9.42 3.27
C GLY A 22 -10.24 8.54 3.50
N GLU A 23 -11.41 8.92 2.98
CA GLU A 23 -12.62 8.11 3.13
C GLU A 23 -12.49 6.74 2.46
N GLU A 24 -11.88 6.68 1.27
CA GLU A 24 -11.71 5.43 0.52
C GLU A 24 -10.54 4.59 1.04
N TYR A 25 -9.41 5.21 1.37
CA TYR A 25 -8.15 4.51 1.63
C TYR A 25 -7.74 4.42 3.10
N LEU A 26 -8.28 5.25 4.00
CA LEU A 26 -7.99 5.20 5.44
C LEU A 26 -9.11 4.52 6.25
N ARG A 27 -10.18 4.04 5.59
CA ARG A 27 -11.19 3.21 6.22
C ARG A 27 -10.67 1.80 6.52
N SER A 28 -11.36 1.08 7.40
CA SER A 28 -11.13 -0.35 7.57
C SER A 28 -11.43 -1.09 6.25
N PRO A 29 -10.59 -2.06 5.85
CA PRO A 29 -10.86 -2.90 4.69
C PRO A 29 -12.17 -3.67 4.86
N ASN A 30 -12.91 -3.83 3.78
CA ASN A 30 -14.11 -4.66 3.72
C ASN A 30 -13.84 -5.95 2.92
N ALA A 31 -14.86 -6.80 2.79
CA ALA A 31 -14.73 -8.07 2.08
C ALA A 31 -14.39 -7.90 0.59
N GLU A 32 -14.84 -6.82 -0.04
CA GLU A 32 -14.57 -6.52 -1.46
C GLU A 32 -13.11 -6.12 -1.67
N ASP A 33 -12.52 -5.36 -0.75
CA ASP A 33 -11.09 -5.04 -0.78
C ASP A 33 -10.24 -6.30 -0.72
N ALA A 34 -10.59 -7.22 0.19
CA ALA A 34 -9.92 -8.50 0.32
C ALA A 34 -10.05 -9.34 -0.96
N ALA A 35 -11.25 -9.43 -1.52
CA ALA A 35 -11.49 -10.15 -2.78
C ALA A 35 -10.70 -9.55 -3.94
N ARG A 36 -10.65 -8.21 -4.04
CA ARG A 36 -9.87 -7.49 -5.06
C ARG A 36 -8.38 -7.77 -4.93
N LEU A 37 -7.83 -7.70 -3.71
CA LEU A 37 -6.43 -8.00 -3.44
C LEU A 37 -6.09 -9.44 -3.79
N LEU A 38 -6.93 -10.40 -3.41
CA LEU A 38 -6.76 -11.82 -3.74
C LEU A 38 -6.77 -12.06 -5.25
N ALA A 39 -7.66 -11.42 -5.99
CA ALA A 39 -7.73 -11.54 -7.45
C ALA A 39 -6.46 -10.96 -8.12
N MET A 40 -6.03 -9.78 -7.69
CA MET A 40 -4.79 -9.14 -8.17
C MET A 40 -3.57 -10.00 -7.90
N ASN A 41 -3.45 -10.53 -6.68
CA ASN A 41 -2.30 -11.34 -6.30
C ASN A 41 -2.32 -12.72 -6.97
N LYS A 42 -3.49 -13.34 -7.15
CA LYS A 42 -3.64 -14.55 -7.97
C LYS A 42 -3.16 -14.32 -9.40
N ALA A 43 -3.50 -13.19 -10.03
CA ALA A 43 -3.03 -12.84 -11.37
C ALA A 43 -1.51 -12.63 -11.44
N ARG A 44 -0.89 -12.20 -10.32
CA ARG A 44 0.56 -12.07 -10.16
C ARG A 44 1.27 -13.39 -9.83
N GLY A 45 0.54 -14.50 -9.64
CA GLY A 45 1.09 -15.81 -9.28
C GLY A 45 1.11 -16.12 -7.78
N PHE A 46 0.44 -15.32 -6.96
CA PHE A 46 0.34 -15.47 -5.50
C PHE A 46 -1.10 -15.76 -5.05
N PRO A 47 -1.64 -16.97 -5.34
CA PRO A 47 -2.98 -17.33 -4.94
C PRO A 47 -3.11 -17.35 -3.41
N GLY A 48 -4.12 -16.65 -2.88
CA GLY A 48 -4.39 -16.60 -1.44
C GLY A 48 -3.65 -15.50 -0.67
N MET A 49 -2.78 -14.73 -1.34
CA MET A 49 -2.02 -13.66 -0.71
C MET A 49 -2.83 -12.36 -0.64
N LEU A 50 -2.91 -11.74 0.54
CA LEU A 50 -3.51 -10.43 0.80
C LEU A 50 -2.48 -9.29 0.82
N GLY A 51 -1.19 -9.59 0.64
CA GLY A 51 -0.11 -8.60 0.54
C GLY A 51 1.04 -8.91 1.51
N SER A 52 1.71 -7.86 2.01
CA SER A 52 2.87 -7.98 2.90
C SER A 52 2.58 -8.69 4.24
N ILE A 53 1.32 -8.75 4.66
CA ILE A 53 0.87 -9.45 5.88
C ILE A 53 1.18 -10.95 5.79
N ASP A 54 0.98 -11.57 4.63
CA ASP A 54 1.31 -12.97 4.41
C ASP A 54 2.81 -13.19 4.16
N CYS A 55 3.54 -12.13 3.75
CA CYS A 55 5.00 -12.15 3.64
C CYS A 55 5.72 -12.09 5.00
N MET A 56 5.05 -11.71 6.09
CA MET A 56 5.68 -11.69 7.42
C MET A 56 6.15 -13.10 7.85
N HIS A 57 5.52 -14.16 7.34
CA HIS A 57 5.93 -15.55 7.54
C HIS A 57 6.64 -16.17 6.34
N TRP A 58 6.61 -15.52 5.17
CA TRP A 58 7.27 -16.01 3.97
C TRP A 58 8.75 -15.64 4.05
N SER A 59 9.63 -16.64 4.13
CA SER A 59 11.07 -16.38 4.07
C SER A 59 11.41 -15.64 2.78
N TRP A 60 11.98 -14.43 2.92
CA TRP A 60 12.34 -13.52 1.82
C TRP A 60 13.14 -14.16 0.70
N LYS A 61 13.82 -15.28 0.98
CA LYS A 61 14.53 -16.11 0.01
C LYS A 61 13.67 -16.56 -1.18
N ASN A 62 12.36 -16.66 -1.00
CA ASN A 62 11.41 -17.06 -2.04
C ASN A 62 10.60 -15.89 -2.63
N CYS A 63 10.82 -14.65 -2.18
CA CYS A 63 10.17 -13.47 -2.75
C CYS A 63 10.86 -13.15 -4.11
N PRO A 64 10.12 -13.05 -5.24
CA PRO A 64 10.74 -12.73 -6.51
C PRO A 64 11.34 -11.33 -6.46
N LYS A 65 12.65 -11.24 -6.72
CA LYS A 65 13.42 -9.99 -6.67
C LYS A 65 12.86 -8.87 -7.57
N ALA A 66 12.06 -9.22 -8.57
CA ALA A 66 11.44 -8.27 -9.50
C ALA A 66 10.43 -7.30 -8.83
N TRP A 67 10.02 -7.56 -7.59
CA TRP A 67 9.01 -6.77 -6.87
C TRP A 67 9.53 -6.15 -5.56
N HIS A 68 10.85 -6.21 -5.30
CA HIS A 68 11.48 -5.29 -4.35
C HIS A 68 11.27 -3.86 -4.88
N GLU A 69 10.80 -2.94 -4.03
CA GLU A 69 10.65 -1.50 -4.32
C GLU A 69 9.35 -1.03 -5.02
N GLN A 70 8.31 -1.86 -5.12
CA GLN A 70 7.00 -1.39 -5.63
C GLN A 70 6.04 -0.84 -4.57
N PHE A 71 6.54 -0.57 -3.36
CA PHE A 71 5.79 0.08 -2.27
C PHE A 71 6.66 1.14 -1.61
#